data_AF-A0A084VJA0-F1
#
_entry.id   AF-A0A084VJA0-F1
#
_cell.length_a   1.000
_cell.length_b   1.000
_cell.length_c   1.000
_cell.angle_alpha   90.00
_cell.angle_beta   90.00
_cell.angle_gamma   90.00
#
_symmetry.space_group_name_H-M   'P 1'
#
loop_
_entity.id
_entity.type
_entity.pdbx_description
1 polymer ?
#
loop_
_entity_poly.entity_id
_entity_poly.type
_entity_poly.pdbx_seq_one_letter_code
_entity_poly.pdbx_strand_id
1 'polypeptide(L)'
;MKLIISIVVLCLGVTLTAAGRPVSTEVVQKLKDIEPIYKNLQDTIVNAVAGAKLNTASKTDGFYQTIISNKEASLALSIAYEDDFSYQLNNQAPSTDSSCLAFLRTLMENNMNVAGVGYTNCVNTVEAGLKEELDKVYKLLQVDESELFDLSLLDVFRGENIIADPVKIIAKLNEKESEINGISLSFVADINAAVDGYATRLSALENSYKSCVLTNESLLKQAFESSKMQLTQICLGSIVQ
;
A
#
# COMPACT_ATOMS: atom_id res chain seq x y z
N MET A 1 64.44 79.60 -19.62
CA MET A 1 64.05 78.18 -19.45
C MET A 1 62.73 78.15 -18.68
N LYS A 2 61.60 77.98 -19.40
CA LYS A 2 60.66 76.82 -19.32
C LYS A 2 60.13 76.57 -17.90
N LEU A 3 58.95 77.09 -17.56
CA LEU A 3 57.61 76.44 -17.61
C LEU A 3 57.45 75.32 -16.58
N ILE A 4 56.44 75.44 -15.69
CA ILE A 4 55.46 74.37 -15.41
C ILE A 4 54.18 75.03 -14.83
N ILE A 5 53.07 74.77 -15.52
CA ILE A 5 51.69 75.03 -15.15
C ILE A 5 51.17 73.76 -14.48
N SER A 6 50.47 73.87 -13.35
CA SER A 6 49.72 72.75 -12.76
C SER A 6 48.23 73.06 -12.76
N ILE A 7 47.50 72.34 -13.62
CA ILE A 7 46.04 72.30 -13.69
C ILE A 7 45.57 70.97 -13.10
N VAL A 8 44.60 71.07 -12.19
CA VAL A 8 43.80 69.98 -11.61
C VAL A 8 42.87 69.40 -12.69
N VAL A 9 42.81 68.07 -12.86
CA VAL A 9 41.64 67.37 -13.42
C VAL A 9 41.43 66.01 -12.76
N LEU A 10 40.17 65.83 -12.37
CA LEU A 10 39.44 64.71 -11.77
C LEU A 10 39.33 63.45 -12.66
N CYS A 11 39.05 62.33 -11.98
CA CYS A 11 38.30 61.15 -12.46
C CYS A 11 38.96 60.22 -13.50
N LEU A 12 39.10 58.95 -13.11
CA LEU A 12 38.40 57.83 -13.74
C LEU A 12 38.53 56.59 -12.84
N GLY A 13 37.48 56.32 -12.08
CA GLY A 13 37.25 55.03 -11.47
C GLY A 13 37.18 53.98 -12.57
N VAL A 14 38.00 52.94 -12.43
CA VAL A 14 37.96 51.78 -13.30
C VAL A 14 36.68 51.01 -12.98
N THR A 15 35.61 51.30 -13.71
CA THR A 15 34.48 50.37 -13.77
C THR A 15 34.99 49.12 -14.48
N LEU A 16 35.02 48.00 -13.76
CA LEU A 16 35.08 46.67 -14.34
C LEU A 16 33.80 46.47 -15.16
N THR A 17 33.78 46.98 -16.39
CA THR A 17 32.77 46.60 -17.36
C THR A 17 33.13 45.19 -17.82
N ALA A 18 32.59 44.18 -17.12
CA ALA A 18 32.37 42.88 -17.76
C ALA A 18 31.77 43.18 -19.14
N ALA A 19 32.43 42.73 -20.22
CA ALA A 19 31.99 42.99 -21.59
C ALA A 19 30.48 42.71 -21.67
N GLY A 20 29.68 43.77 -21.81
CA GLY A 20 28.28 43.82 -21.38
C GLY A 20 27.41 42.77 -22.07
N ARG A 21 27.29 41.60 -21.46
CA ARG A 21 26.36 40.53 -21.85
C ARG A 21 25.50 40.11 -20.65
N PRO A 22 24.76 41.06 -20.03
CA PRO A 22 23.98 40.80 -18.82
C PRO A 22 22.96 39.66 -19.01
N VAL A 23 22.42 39.50 -20.22
CA VAL A 23 21.42 38.47 -20.54
C VAL A 23 22.04 37.06 -20.61
N SER A 24 23.30 36.92 -21.06
CA SER A 24 23.98 35.62 -21.04
C SER A 24 24.33 35.17 -19.62
N THR A 25 24.63 36.12 -18.72
CA THR A 25 24.83 35.81 -17.30
C THR A 25 23.52 35.46 -16.58
N GLU A 26 22.39 35.99 -17.05
CA GLU A 26 21.06 35.66 -16.55
C GLU A 26 20.68 34.20 -16.82
N VAL A 27 21.10 33.62 -17.94
CA VAL A 27 20.94 32.17 -18.22
C VAL A 27 21.57 31.32 -17.11
N VAL A 28 22.78 31.68 -16.68
CA VAL A 28 23.50 30.95 -15.61
C VAL A 28 22.79 31.13 -14.27
N GLN A 29 22.27 32.33 -13.99
CA GLN A 29 21.50 32.56 -12.77
C GLN A 29 20.21 31.72 -12.78
N LYS A 30 19.48 31.71 -13.89
CA LYS A 30 18.25 30.92 -14.01
C LYS A 30 18.52 29.42 -13.90
N LEU A 31 19.65 28.93 -14.42
CA LEU A 31 20.07 27.54 -14.23
C LEU A 31 20.33 27.21 -12.76
N LYS A 32 20.97 28.14 -12.01
CA LYS A 32 21.16 27.99 -10.56
C LYS A 32 19.84 28.00 -9.80
N ASP A 33 18.84 28.72 -10.29
CA ASP A 33 17.53 28.78 -9.65
C ASP A 33 16.72 27.49 -9.91
N ILE A 34 16.88 26.85 -11.08
CA ILE A 34 16.16 25.63 -11.45
C ILE A 34 16.82 24.35 -10.92
N GLU A 35 18.15 24.30 -10.78
CA GLU A 35 18.85 23.10 -10.28
C GLU A 35 18.27 22.59 -8.94
N PRO A 36 18.00 23.43 -7.93
CA PRO A 36 17.37 22.98 -6.69
C PRO A 36 15.95 22.45 -6.89
N ILE A 37 15.19 23.00 -7.84
CA ILE A 37 13.82 22.55 -8.17
C ILE A 37 13.88 21.15 -8.80
N TYR A 38 14.80 20.95 -9.75
CA TYR A 38 15.05 19.66 -10.36
C TYR A 38 15.48 18.63 -9.32
N LYS A 39 16.43 18.97 -8.44
CA LYS A 39 16.84 18.10 -7.33
C LYS A 39 15.67 17.73 -6.41
N ASN A 40 14.81 18.71 -6.10
CA ASN A 40 13.63 18.49 -5.26
C ASN A 40 12.62 17.54 -5.92
N LEU A 41 12.47 17.57 -7.25
CA LEU A 41 11.67 16.57 -7.97
C LEU A 41 12.24 15.16 -7.75
N GLN A 42 13.56 14.98 -7.91
CA GLN A 42 14.20 13.68 -7.68
C GLN A 42 13.96 13.17 -6.26
N ASP A 43 14.15 14.03 -5.27
CA ASP A 43 13.90 13.68 -3.86
C ASP A 43 12.43 13.36 -3.60
N THR A 44 11.52 14.12 -4.21
CA THR A 44 10.08 13.89 -4.08
C THR A 44 9.68 12.53 -4.64
N ILE A 45 10.19 12.17 -5.82
CA ILE A 45 9.92 10.88 -6.45
C ILE A 45 10.42 9.74 -5.56
N VAL A 46 11.69 9.79 -5.16
CA VAL A 46 12.31 8.74 -4.32
C VAL A 46 11.57 8.58 -2.99
N ASN A 47 11.29 9.69 -2.31
CA ASN A 47 10.60 9.66 -1.02
C ASN A 47 9.15 9.19 -1.14
N ALA A 48 8.44 9.58 -2.21
CA ALA A 48 7.07 9.14 -2.46
C ALA A 48 7.00 7.63 -2.71
N VAL A 49 7.90 7.08 -3.54
CA VAL A 49 7.96 5.63 -3.80
C VAL A 49 8.34 4.86 -2.54
N ALA A 50 9.35 5.33 -1.80
CA ALA A 50 9.77 4.69 -0.56
C ALA A 50 8.64 4.71 0.50
N GLY A 51 7.98 5.85 0.66
CA GLY A 51 6.83 6.01 1.55
C GLY A 51 5.65 5.13 1.14
N ALA A 52 5.36 5.03 -0.16
CA ALA A 52 4.30 4.16 -0.67
C ALA A 52 4.58 2.67 -0.41
N LYS A 53 5.82 2.21 -0.62
CA LYS A 53 6.22 0.83 -0.29
C LYS A 53 6.07 0.54 1.21
N LEU A 54 6.47 1.48 2.07
CA LEU A 54 6.31 1.35 3.51
C LEU A 54 4.82 1.31 3.92
N ASN A 55 4.00 2.17 3.32
CA ASN A 55 2.56 2.19 3.56
C ASN A 55 1.90 0.87 3.10
N THR A 56 2.24 0.37 1.92
CA THR A 56 1.78 -0.94 1.43
C THR A 56 2.14 -2.06 2.40
N ALA A 57 3.38 -2.08 2.93
CA ALA A 57 3.79 -3.06 3.92
C ALA A 57 2.96 -2.94 5.22
N SER A 58 2.76 -1.72 5.74
CA SER A 58 1.94 -1.48 6.92
C SER A 58 0.47 -1.89 6.74
N LYS A 59 -0.12 -1.62 5.57
CA LYS A 59 -1.50 -2.07 5.26
C LYS A 59 -1.60 -3.59 5.19
N THR A 60 -0.57 -4.24 4.64
CA THR A 60 -0.49 -5.71 4.58
C THR A 60 -0.37 -6.33 5.97
N ASP A 61 0.40 -5.72 6.88
CA ASP A 61 0.47 -6.15 8.27
C ASP A 61 -0.89 -6.02 8.99
N GLY A 62 -1.56 -4.87 8.83
CA GLY A 62 -2.91 -4.66 9.39
C GLY A 62 -3.95 -5.65 8.84
N PHE A 63 -3.82 -6.01 7.55
CA PHE A 63 -4.63 -7.08 6.94
C PHE A 63 -4.40 -8.42 7.66
N TYR A 64 -3.15 -8.85 7.84
CA TYR A 64 -2.86 -10.11 8.53
C TYR A 64 -3.37 -10.12 9.99
N GLN A 65 -3.21 -9.02 10.72
CA GLN A 65 -3.76 -8.89 12.08
C GLN A 65 -5.28 -9.08 12.11
N THR A 66 -5.99 -8.53 11.11
CA THR A 66 -7.43 -8.71 10.94
C THR A 66 -7.80 -10.17 10.65
N ILE A 67 -7.08 -10.84 9.73
CA ILE A 67 -7.31 -12.25 9.40
C ILE A 67 -7.09 -13.16 10.62
N ILE A 68 -6.01 -12.92 11.38
CA ILE A 68 -5.68 -13.66 12.60
C ILE A 68 -6.80 -13.47 13.64
N SER A 69 -7.20 -12.23 13.92
CA SER A 69 -8.24 -11.94 14.92
C SER A 69 -9.58 -12.61 14.58
N ASN A 70 -9.99 -12.58 13.31
CA ASN A 70 -11.20 -13.29 12.87
C ASN A 70 -11.08 -14.81 13.03
N LYS A 71 -9.89 -15.37 12.74
CA LYS A 71 -9.64 -16.81 12.90
C LYS A 71 -9.71 -17.23 14.37
N GLU A 72 -9.09 -16.47 15.27
CA GLU A 72 -9.11 -16.74 16.71
C GLU A 72 -10.54 -16.74 17.27
N ALA A 73 -11.32 -15.72 16.93
CA ALA A 73 -12.72 -15.61 17.35
C ALA A 73 -13.55 -16.81 16.85
N SER A 74 -13.36 -17.20 15.58
CA SER A 74 -14.07 -18.31 14.96
C SER A 74 -13.74 -19.66 15.58
N LEU A 75 -12.44 -19.90 15.86
CA LEU A 75 -11.97 -21.12 16.48
C LEU A 75 -12.51 -21.25 17.91
N ALA A 76 -12.49 -20.17 18.68
CA ALA A 76 -13.05 -20.15 20.02
C ALA A 76 -14.54 -20.52 20.02
N LEU A 77 -15.31 -20.02 19.06
CA LEU A 77 -16.73 -20.35 18.92
C LEU A 77 -16.94 -21.82 18.51
N SER A 78 -16.12 -22.34 17.60
CA SER A 78 -16.19 -23.74 17.16
C SER A 78 -15.92 -24.70 18.32
N ILE A 79 -14.89 -24.42 19.12
CA ILE A 79 -14.55 -25.18 20.33
C ILE A 79 -15.71 -25.13 21.33
N ALA A 80 -16.31 -23.95 21.53
CA ALA A 80 -17.45 -23.82 22.45
C ALA A 80 -18.66 -24.67 21.99
N TYR A 81 -18.89 -24.81 20.69
CA TYR A 81 -19.95 -25.69 20.18
C TYR A 81 -19.63 -27.18 20.38
N GLU A 82 -18.37 -27.57 20.17
CA GLU A 82 -17.90 -28.93 20.45
C GLU A 82 -18.03 -29.27 21.93
N ASP A 83 -17.56 -28.39 22.81
CA ASP A 83 -17.63 -28.55 24.27
C ASP A 83 -19.09 -28.69 24.75
N ASP A 84 -19.99 -27.82 24.26
CA ASP A 84 -21.42 -27.90 24.56
C ASP A 84 -22.01 -29.25 24.15
N PHE A 85 -21.76 -29.70 22.92
CA PHE A 85 -22.31 -30.98 22.46
C PHE A 85 -21.67 -32.18 23.17
N SER A 86 -20.37 -32.14 23.43
CA SER A 86 -19.65 -33.15 24.22
C SER A 86 -20.23 -33.26 25.64
N TYR A 87 -20.55 -32.13 26.29
CA TYR A 87 -21.23 -32.10 27.57
C TYR A 87 -22.59 -32.81 27.49
N GLN A 88 -23.38 -32.56 26.44
CA GLN A 88 -24.65 -33.27 26.23
C GLN A 88 -24.43 -34.78 26.16
N LEU A 89 -23.46 -35.25 25.36
CA LEU A 89 -23.21 -36.68 25.16
C LEU A 89 -22.69 -37.39 26.43
N ASN A 90 -21.94 -36.70 27.27
CA ASN A 90 -21.29 -37.30 28.45
C ASN A 90 -22.17 -37.33 29.70
N ASN A 91 -23.27 -36.57 29.72
CA ASN A 91 -24.18 -36.49 30.87
C ASN A 91 -25.53 -37.20 30.65
N GLN A 92 -25.56 -38.20 29.75
CA GLN A 92 -26.76 -38.98 29.49
C GLN A 92 -27.03 -40.04 30.56
N ALA A 93 -28.32 -40.38 30.72
CA ALA A 93 -28.72 -41.44 31.65
C ALA A 93 -28.19 -42.81 31.18
N PRO A 94 -27.94 -43.77 32.11
CA PRO A 94 -27.49 -45.11 31.74
C PRO A 94 -28.45 -45.89 30.82
N SER A 95 -29.72 -45.48 30.74
CA SER A 95 -30.74 -46.06 29.87
C SER A 95 -30.64 -45.61 28.40
N THR A 96 -29.82 -44.59 28.09
CA THR A 96 -29.63 -44.07 26.73
C THR A 96 -28.80 -45.05 25.89
N ASP A 97 -29.10 -45.15 24.60
CA ASP A 97 -28.44 -46.10 23.71
C ASP A 97 -26.94 -45.76 23.54
N SER A 98 -26.09 -46.54 24.20
CA SER A 98 -24.62 -46.37 24.17
C SER A 98 -23.99 -46.45 22.77
N SER A 99 -24.55 -47.27 21.87
CA SER A 99 -24.04 -47.38 20.49
C SER A 99 -24.42 -46.15 19.69
N CYS A 100 -25.64 -45.64 19.89
CA CYS A 100 -26.08 -44.38 19.29
C CYS A 100 -25.25 -43.19 19.79
N LEU A 101 -24.94 -43.13 21.10
CA LEU A 101 -24.07 -42.09 21.65
C LEU A 101 -22.64 -42.16 21.08
N ALA A 102 -22.08 -43.36 20.90
CA ALA A 102 -20.76 -43.52 20.26
C ALA A 102 -20.77 -43.05 18.79
N PHE A 103 -21.86 -43.30 18.07
CA PHE A 103 -22.04 -42.78 16.72
C PHE A 103 -22.13 -41.24 16.69
N LEU A 104 -22.88 -40.62 17.61
CA LEU A 104 -22.96 -39.16 17.71
C LEU A 104 -21.61 -38.50 18.07
N ARG A 105 -20.79 -39.16 18.91
CA ARG A 105 -19.41 -38.71 19.15
C ARG A 105 -18.58 -38.72 17.87
N THR A 106 -18.67 -39.79 17.08
CA THR A 106 -17.97 -39.87 15.79
C THR A 106 -18.46 -38.79 14.82
N LEU A 107 -19.77 -38.50 14.82
CA LEU A 107 -20.35 -37.44 14.00
C LEU A 107 -19.85 -36.05 14.41
N MET A 108 -19.73 -35.80 15.72
CA MET A 108 -19.15 -34.56 16.26
C MET A 108 -17.74 -34.32 15.73
N GLU A 109 -16.86 -35.31 15.88
CA GLU A 109 -15.47 -35.26 15.38
C GLU A 109 -15.42 -35.02 13.86
N ASN A 110 -16.28 -35.70 13.09
CA ASN A 110 -16.34 -35.52 11.65
C ASN A 110 -16.81 -34.10 11.26
N ASN A 111 -17.78 -33.54 11.98
CA ASN A 111 -18.25 -32.18 11.74
C ASN A 111 -17.14 -31.16 12.05
N MET A 112 -16.40 -31.35 13.14
CA MET A 112 -15.23 -30.51 13.46
C MET A 112 -14.15 -30.59 12.39
N ASN A 113 -13.85 -31.79 11.88
CA ASN A 113 -12.90 -31.98 10.78
C ASN A 113 -13.33 -31.25 9.51
N VAL A 114 -14.61 -31.36 9.13
CA VAL A 114 -15.15 -30.67 7.95
C VAL A 114 -15.07 -29.16 8.13
N ALA A 115 -15.41 -28.64 9.31
CA ALA A 115 -15.27 -27.21 9.61
C ALA A 115 -13.80 -26.76 9.52
N GLY A 116 -12.85 -27.56 10.06
CA GLY A 116 -11.41 -27.30 9.96
C GLY A 116 -10.90 -27.20 8.52
N VAL A 117 -11.37 -28.08 7.63
CA VAL A 117 -11.09 -27.99 6.19
C VAL A 117 -11.68 -26.71 5.60
N GLY A 118 -12.93 -26.37 5.94
CA GLY A 118 -13.57 -25.13 5.53
C GLY A 118 -12.75 -23.90 5.90
N TYR A 119 -12.28 -23.81 7.15
CA TYR A 119 -11.43 -22.71 7.62
C TYR A 119 -10.11 -22.63 6.86
N THR A 120 -9.47 -23.78 6.63
CA THR A 120 -8.23 -23.86 5.85
C THR A 120 -8.44 -23.31 4.44
N ASN A 121 -9.56 -23.65 3.80
CA ASN A 121 -9.90 -23.15 2.47
C ASN A 121 -10.17 -21.64 2.45
N CYS A 122 -10.84 -21.08 3.47
CA CYS A 122 -11.02 -19.64 3.58
C CYS A 122 -9.66 -18.90 3.65
N VAL A 123 -8.73 -19.41 4.46
CA VAL A 123 -7.38 -18.83 4.60
C VAL A 123 -6.60 -18.93 3.29
N ASN A 124 -6.58 -20.09 2.64
CA ASN A 124 -5.87 -20.27 1.37
C ASN A 124 -6.41 -19.35 0.28
N THR A 125 -7.74 -19.16 0.23
CA THR A 125 -8.38 -18.28 -0.74
C THR A 125 -7.99 -16.82 -0.52
N VAL A 126 -8.01 -16.35 0.73
CA VAL A 126 -7.68 -14.95 1.02
C VAL A 126 -6.19 -14.67 0.84
N GLU A 127 -5.32 -15.62 1.16
CA GLU A 127 -3.87 -15.51 0.93
C GLU A 127 -3.53 -15.45 -0.57
N ALA A 128 -4.19 -16.27 -1.39
CA ALA A 128 -4.04 -16.20 -2.85
C ALA A 128 -4.47 -14.84 -3.40
N GLY A 129 -5.60 -14.30 -2.90
CA GLY A 129 -6.06 -12.96 -3.25
C GLY A 129 -5.09 -11.87 -2.83
N LEU A 130 -4.55 -11.93 -1.61
CA LEU A 130 -3.54 -10.99 -1.12
C LEU A 130 -2.31 -10.98 -2.03
N LYS A 131 -1.81 -12.17 -2.40
CA LYS A 131 -0.67 -12.29 -3.29
C LYS A 131 -0.90 -11.60 -4.64
N GLU A 132 -2.07 -11.79 -5.24
CA GLU A 132 -2.43 -11.12 -6.49
C GLU A 132 -2.45 -9.59 -6.34
N GLU A 133 -2.99 -9.09 -5.23
CA GLU A 133 -3.07 -7.66 -4.96
C GLU A 133 -1.71 -7.02 -4.64
N LEU A 134 -0.83 -7.76 -3.96
CA LEU A 134 0.57 -7.37 -3.74
C LEU A 134 1.31 -7.26 -5.08
N ASP A 135 1.17 -8.25 -5.96
CA ASP A 135 1.80 -8.24 -7.28
C ASP A 135 1.31 -7.04 -8.12
N LYS A 136 0.03 -6.69 -8.04
CA LYS A 136 -0.55 -5.50 -8.72
C LYS A 136 0.03 -4.20 -8.17
N VAL A 137 0.01 -3.98 -6.86
CA VAL A 137 0.49 -2.72 -6.28
C VAL A 137 1.99 -2.56 -6.46
N TYR A 138 2.79 -3.61 -6.31
CA TYR A 138 4.24 -3.52 -6.52
C TYR A 138 4.61 -3.23 -7.97
N LYS A 139 3.84 -3.73 -8.95
CA LYS A 139 4.02 -3.32 -10.36
C LYS A 139 3.75 -1.84 -10.57
N LEU A 140 2.72 -1.28 -9.92
CA LEU A 140 2.43 0.16 -10.00
C LEU A 140 3.50 1.00 -9.31
N LEU A 141 4.10 0.49 -8.22
CA LEU A 141 5.18 1.15 -7.49
C LEU A 141 6.58 0.88 -8.07
N GLN A 142 6.69 0.04 -9.10
CA GLN A 142 7.92 -0.14 -9.88
C GLN A 142 8.02 1.01 -10.88
N VAL A 143 8.33 2.18 -10.34
CA VAL A 143 8.62 3.36 -11.12
C VAL A 143 10.03 3.22 -11.68
N ASP A 144 10.14 3.23 -13.01
CA ASP A 144 11.44 3.41 -13.64
C ASP A 144 11.84 4.87 -13.46
N GLU A 145 12.65 5.10 -12.42
CA GLU A 145 13.24 6.39 -12.12
C GLU A 145 13.93 7.00 -13.35
N SER A 146 14.52 6.17 -14.24
CA SER A 146 15.18 6.66 -15.44
C SER A 146 14.21 7.23 -16.49
N GLU A 147 12.95 6.76 -16.56
CA GLU A 147 11.92 7.34 -17.44
C GLU A 147 11.44 8.71 -16.93
N LEU A 148 11.41 8.91 -15.61
CA LEU A 148 11.11 10.22 -15.01
C LEU A 148 12.31 11.17 -15.05
N PHE A 149 13.53 10.64 -15.06
CA PHE A 149 14.77 11.40 -15.14
C PHE A 149 15.30 11.62 -16.57
N ASP A 150 14.59 11.14 -17.60
CA ASP A 150 14.92 11.46 -19.01
C ASP A 150 14.76 12.98 -19.30
N LEU A 151 14.15 13.71 -18.36
CA LEU A 151 14.29 15.15 -18.21
C LEU A 151 15.72 15.53 -17.85
N SER A 152 16.57 15.67 -18.87
CA SER A 152 17.85 16.35 -18.71
C SER A 152 17.62 17.84 -18.44
N LEU A 153 18.18 18.38 -17.36
CA LEU A 153 18.14 19.82 -17.08
C LEU A 153 18.91 20.64 -18.13
N LEU A 154 19.93 20.03 -18.75
CA LEU A 154 20.89 20.72 -19.63
C LEU A 154 20.56 20.59 -21.11
N ASP A 155 19.51 19.86 -21.48
CA ASP A 155 19.09 19.72 -22.88
C ASP A 155 18.58 21.03 -23.50
N VAL A 156 18.18 22.02 -22.69
CA VAL A 156 17.74 23.36 -23.10
C VAL A 156 18.80 24.11 -23.92
N PHE A 157 20.07 23.73 -23.78
CA PHE A 157 21.20 24.28 -24.53
C PHE A 157 21.39 23.62 -25.90
N ARG A 158 20.76 22.47 -26.18
CA ARG A 158 20.94 21.74 -27.43
C ARG A 158 20.45 22.61 -28.61
N GLY A 159 21.35 22.93 -29.52
CA GLY A 159 21.07 23.74 -30.71
C GLY A 159 20.97 25.25 -30.45
N GLU A 160 21.20 25.71 -29.22
CA GLU A 160 21.18 27.14 -28.86
C GLU A 160 22.59 27.65 -28.55
N ASN A 161 22.78 28.97 -28.66
CA ASN A 161 24.03 29.61 -28.30
C ASN A 161 23.82 30.55 -27.11
N ILE A 162 24.42 30.24 -25.96
CA ILE A 162 24.26 31.04 -24.72
C ILE A 162 24.70 32.51 -24.86
N ILE A 163 25.58 32.79 -25.81
CA ILE A 163 26.06 34.14 -26.09
C ILE A 163 25.13 34.88 -27.07
N ALA A 164 24.68 34.20 -28.13
CA ALA A 164 23.92 34.82 -29.21
C ALA A 164 22.40 34.80 -28.98
N ASP A 165 21.88 33.79 -28.30
CA ASP A 165 20.45 33.53 -28.11
C ASP A 165 20.05 33.29 -26.62
N PRO A 166 20.54 34.08 -25.65
CA PRO A 166 20.28 33.80 -24.23
C PRO A 166 18.80 33.83 -23.84
N VAL A 167 18.00 34.68 -24.50
CA VAL A 167 16.54 34.78 -24.25
C VAL A 167 15.80 33.49 -24.58
N LYS A 168 16.20 32.79 -25.65
CA LYS A 168 15.59 31.50 -26.03
C LYS A 168 15.86 30.44 -24.96
N ILE A 169 17.07 30.41 -24.43
CA ILE A 169 17.44 29.46 -23.37
C ILE A 169 16.67 29.77 -22.08
N ILE A 170 16.52 31.05 -21.70
CA ILE A 170 15.72 31.45 -20.54
C ILE A 170 14.26 31.02 -20.70
N ALA A 171 13.67 31.17 -21.89
CA ALA A 171 12.31 30.70 -22.16
C ALA A 171 12.19 29.18 -21.98
N LYS A 172 13.11 28.39 -22.57
CA LYS A 172 13.16 26.93 -22.38
C LYS A 172 13.34 26.52 -20.92
N LEU A 173 14.15 27.25 -20.17
CA LEU A 173 14.34 27.04 -18.74
C LEU A 173 13.05 27.26 -17.93
N ASN A 174 12.28 28.32 -18.24
CA ASN A 174 10.97 28.55 -17.60
C ASN A 174 9.94 27.46 -17.95
N GLU A 175 9.91 27.01 -19.20
CA GLU A 175 9.03 25.89 -19.61
C GLU A 175 9.39 24.61 -18.86
N LYS A 176 10.69 24.31 -18.75
CA LYS A 176 11.19 23.14 -18.01
C LYS A 176 10.87 23.23 -16.51
N GLU A 177 10.96 24.40 -15.90
CA GLU A 177 10.53 24.61 -14.51
C GLU A 177 9.04 24.29 -14.32
N SER A 178 8.17 24.72 -15.24
CA SER A 178 6.74 24.40 -15.20
C SER A 178 6.47 22.91 -15.40
N GLU A 179 7.22 22.26 -16.29
CA GLU A 179 7.13 20.82 -16.55
C GLU A 179 7.52 19.99 -15.32
N ILE A 180 8.67 20.32 -14.70
CA ILE A 180 9.17 19.67 -13.47
C ILE A 180 8.12 19.72 -12.36
N ASN A 181 7.53 20.90 -12.12
CA ASN A 181 6.52 21.09 -11.09
C ASN A 181 5.23 20.31 -11.39
N GLY A 182 4.81 20.25 -12.66
CA GLY A 182 3.65 19.48 -13.09
C GLY A 182 3.81 17.98 -12.83
N ILE A 183 4.98 17.42 -13.17
CA ILE A 183 5.31 16.00 -12.98
C ILE A 183 5.31 15.64 -11.50
N SER A 184 5.91 16.48 -10.65
CA SER A 184 5.96 16.23 -9.21
C SER A 184 4.57 16.06 -8.61
N LEU A 185 3.60 16.89 -9.03
CA LEU A 185 2.24 16.87 -8.49
C LEU A 185 1.46 15.64 -8.98
N SER A 186 1.50 15.33 -10.27
CA SER A 186 0.80 14.17 -10.83
C SER A 186 1.36 12.87 -10.26
N PHE A 187 2.68 12.76 -10.18
CA PHE A 187 3.36 11.56 -9.69
C PHE A 187 2.96 11.22 -8.25
N VAL A 188 3.01 12.19 -7.34
CA VAL A 188 2.63 11.98 -5.94
C VAL A 188 1.15 11.59 -5.83
N ALA A 189 0.28 12.21 -6.63
CA ALA A 189 -1.14 11.86 -6.66
C ALA A 189 -1.36 10.41 -7.13
N ASP A 190 -0.69 9.98 -8.20
CA ASP A 190 -0.81 8.64 -8.77
C ASP A 190 -0.29 7.57 -7.80
N ILE A 191 0.84 7.81 -7.13
CA ILE A 191 1.40 6.91 -6.13
C ILE A 191 0.46 6.75 -4.93
N ASN A 192 -0.10 7.85 -4.42
CA ASN A 192 -1.06 7.79 -3.32
C ASN A 192 -2.33 7.04 -3.74
N ALA A 193 -2.85 7.30 -4.94
CA ALA A 193 -4.00 6.60 -5.49
C ALA A 193 -3.76 5.08 -5.63
N ALA A 194 -2.54 4.66 -6.01
CA ALA A 194 -2.18 3.25 -6.08
C ALA A 194 -2.24 2.56 -4.71
N VAL A 195 -1.73 3.22 -3.67
CA VAL A 195 -1.75 2.72 -2.28
C VAL A 195 -3.17 2.70 -1.71
N ASP A 196 -3.95 3.75 -1.92
CA ASP A 196 -5.36 3.82 -1.45
C ASP A 196 -6.24 2.77 -2.15
N GLY A 197 -6.00 2.57 -3.45
CA GLY A 197 -6.62 1.50 -4.22
C GLY A 197 -6.26 0.12 -3.66
N TYR A 198 -5.01 -0.10 -3.27
CA TYR A 198 -4.59 -1.34 -2.62
C TYR A 198 -5.30 -1.56 -1.29
N ALA A 199 -5.35 -0.54 -0.43
CA ALA A 199 -6.06 -0.62 0.85
C ALA A 199 -7.55 -0.97 0.67
N THR A 200 -8.21 -0.38 -0.33
CA THR A 200 -9.61 -0.68 -0.65
C THR A 200 -9.80 -2.16 -1.05
N ARG A 201 -8.89 -2.70 -1.87
CA ARG A 201 -8.93 -4.10 -2.30
C ARG A 201 -8.63 -5.07 -1.15
N LEU A 202 -7.73 -4.71 -0.24
CA LEU A 202 -7.52 -5.47 1.00
C LEU A 202 -8.78 -5.56 1.85
N SER A 203 -9.48 -4.44 2.07
CA SER A 203 -10.74 -4.47 2.82
C SER A 203 -11.81 -5.33 2.14
N ALA A 204 -11.85 -5.40 0.82
CA ALA A 204 -12.73 -6.32 0.10
C ALA A 204 -12.36 -7.80 0.36
N LEU A 205 -11.07 -8.14 0.36
CA LEU A 205 -10.57 -9.47 0.70
C LEU A 205 -10.88 -9.85 2.16
N GLU A 206 -10.69 -8.92 3.11
CA GLU A 206 -11.05 -9.12 4.53
C GLU A 206 -12.52 -9.44 4.70
N ASN A 207 -13.40 -8.70 4.02
CA ASN A 207 -14.84 -8.93 4.07
C ASN A 207 -15.23 -10.28 3.47
N SER A 208 -14.59 -10.68 2.36
CA SER A 208 -14.79 -11.99 1.75
C SER A 208 -14.36 -13.12 2.69
N TYR A 209 -13.18 -12.99 3.31
CA TYR A 209 -12.70 -13.95 4.31
C TYR A 209 -13.65 -14.07 5.50
N LYS A 210 -14.07 -12.94 6.07
CA LYS A 210 -15.03 -12.90 7.18
C LYS A 210 -16.33 -13.60 6.82
N SER A 211 -16.87 -13.35 5.62
CA SER A 211 -18.09 -14.01 5.15
C SER A 211 -17.90 -15.53 5.00
N CYS A 212 -16.75 -15.98 4.49
CA CYS A 212 -16.41 -17.40 4.38
C CYS A 212 -16.37 -18.08 5.76
N VAL A 213 -15.67 -17.46 6.70
CA VAL A 213 -15.53 -17.94 8.09
C VAL A 213 -16.90 -18.04 8.77
N LEU A 214 -17.72 -16.99 8.70
CA LEU A 214 -19.08 -16.98 9.30
C LEU A 214 -20.00 -18.04 8.67
N THR A 215 -19.84 -18.32 7.37
CA THR A 215 -20.60 -19.37 6.70
C THR A 215 -20.23 -20.74 7.26
N ASN A 216 -18.94 -21.02 7.42
CA ASN A 216 -18.48 -22.28 8.02
C ASN A 216 -18.95 -22.43 9.47
N GLU A 217 -18.89 -21.36 10.28
CA GLU A 217 -19.42 -21.37 11.65
C GLU A 217 -20.92 -21.70 11.68
N SER A 218 -21.69 -21.08 10.79
CA SER A 218 -23.14 -21.32 10.68
C SER A 218 -23.45 -22.77 10.32
N LEU A 219 -22.67 -23.36 9.41
CA LEU A 219 -22.80 -24.77 9.03
C LEU A 219 -22.46 -25.70 10.20
N LEU A 220 -21.36 -25.44 10.91
CA LEU A 220 -20.96 -26.22 12.09
C LEU A 220 -22.03 -26.18 13.18
N LYS A 221 -22.53 -24.97 13.49
CA LYS A 221 -23.63 -24.79 14.45
C LYS A 221 -24.85 -25.61 14.06
N GLN A 222 -25.28 -25.54 12.80
CA GLN A 222 -26.42 -26.31 12.30
C GLN A 222 -26.20 -27.82 12.41
N ALA A 223 -24.97 -28.29 12.16
CA ALA A 223 -24.62 -29.69 12.30
C ALA A 223 -24.73 -30.17 13.75
N PHE A 224 -24.32 -29.36 14.73
CA PHE A 224 -24.48 -29.68 16.14
C PHE A 224 -25.92 -29.62 16.62
N GLU A 225 -26.70 -28.62 16.20
CA GLU A 225 -28.14 -28.56 16.50
C GLU A 225 -28.88 -29.78 15.92
N SER A 226 -28.50 -30.22 14.72
CA SER A 226 -29.01 -31.45 14.12
C SER A 226 -28.61 -32.68 14.93
N SER A 227 -27.40 -32.72 15.47
CA SER A 227 -26.91 -33.82 16.30
C SER A 227 -27.61 -33.87 17.67
N LYS A 228 -27.96 -32.71 18.26
CA LYS A 228 -28.82 -32.62 19.46
C LYS A 228 -30.24 -33.14 19.20
N MET A 229 -30.81 -32.88 18.02
CA MET A 229 -32.09 -33.48 17.64
C MET A 229 -31.97 -35.01 17.52
N GLN A 230 -30.91 -35.53 16.91
CA GLN A 230 -30.68 -36.98 16.84
C GLN A 230 -30.50 -37.61 18.22
N LEU A 231 -29.80 -36.92 19.14
CA LEU A 231 -29.66 -37.36 20.53
C LEU A 231 -31.03 -37.61 21.19
N THR A 232 -31.95 -36.66 21.06
CA THR A 232 -33.26 -36.73 21.71
C THR A 232 -34.25 -37.66 20.99
N GLN A 233 -34.29 -37.61 19.65
CA GLN A 233 -35.31 -38.32 18.85
C GLN A 233 -34.91 -39.76 18.48
N ILE A 234 -33.61 -40.05 18.39
CA ILE A 234 -33.10 -41.34 17.93
C ILE A 234 -32.40 -42.08 19.06
N CYS A 235 -31.46 -41.43 19.76
CA CYS A 235 -30.68 -42.08 20.80
C CYS A 235 -31.41 -42.23 22.14
N LEU A 236 -32.65 -41.72 22.25
CA LEU A 236 -33.46 -41.70 23.48
C LEU A 236 -32.75 -40.97 24.64
N GLY A 237 -31.94 -39.96 24.30
CA GLY A 237 -31.30 -39.07 25.25
C GLY A 237 -32.17 -37.86 25.60
N SER A 238 -31.61 -36.96 26.40
CA SER A 238 -32.23 -35.69 26.78
C SER A 238 -31.22 -34.54 26.70
N ILE A 239 -31.70 -33.32 26.51
CA ILE A 239 -30.85 -32.13 26.66
C ILE A 239 -30.66 -31.87 28.16
N VAL A 240 -29.40 -31.85 28.58
CA VAL A 240 -28.96 -31.60 29.95
C VAL A 240 -28.62 -30.12 30.08
N GLN A 241 -29.09 -29.50 31.17
CA GLN A 241 -28.80 -28.10 31.49
C GLN A 241 -27.43 -27.93 32.15
#